data_AF-A0A833Z0F4-F1
#
_entry.id   AF-A0A833Z0F4-F1
#
_cell.length_a   1.000
_cell.length_b   1.000
_cell.length_c   1.000
_cell.angle_alpha   90.00
_cell.angle_beta   90.00
_cell.angle_gamma   90.00
#
_symmetry.space_group_name_H-M   'P 1'
#
loop_
_entity.id
_entity.type
_entity.pdbx_description
1 polymer ?
#
loop_
_entity_poly.entity_id
_entity_poly.type
_entity_poly.pdbx_seq_one_letter_code
_entity_poly.pdbx_strand_id
1 'polypeptide(L)'
;MMQFVEETSYKCDFIQKIAKAFPDANTDFYSECRQERVKEYEMLFLISNEELHKQILMTIGLENLCENPYFSNLRQNMKDLILLLATVASSVPNFKHYGFYCDNPKQINEIHNQCLPQEIARHCMVQARLLAYRTEDHKIGVGAVIWAERKSENCDGTGMMYFIGCGYNAFPVGSEYADFPNMDDKQKDREIRKFRYIVHAEQNALTFRCQEIKPEEKSMIFVTKCPCDECVPLIKGAGIKQIYTGDIDVGKKKADISYMRFGELQGISKFTWQLNPSGSCVLEQNEPESKENGVMRPIPLNEELHQNKKLCLGNH
;
A
#
# COMPACT_ATOMS: atom_id res chain seq x y z
N MET A 1 -19.91 -10.60 4.99
CA MET A 1 -18.91 -9.51 5.04
C MET A 1 -17.52 -10.03 5.39
N MET A 2 -17.33 -10.71 6.53
CA MET A 2 -16.00 -11.15 6.99
C MET A 2 -15.22 -12.03 5.99
N GLN A 3 -15.89 -13.01 5.37
CA GLN A 3 -15.27 -13.88 4.35
C GLN A 3 -14.75 -13.08 3.14
N PHE A 4 -15.52 -12.10 2.67
CA PHE A 4 -15.09 -11.23 1.57
C PHE A 4 -13.84 -10.41 1.95
N VAL A 5 -13.78 -9.88 3.17
CA VAL A 5 -12.61 -9.14 3.66
C VAL A 5 -11.39 -10.04 3.73
N GLU A 6 -11.55 -11.26 4.21
CA GLU A 6 -10.48 -12.24 4.31
C GLU A 6 -9.93 -12.62 2.92
N GLU A 7 -10.80 -12.99 1.98
CA GLU A 7 -10.38 -13.38 0.64
C GLU A 7 -9.66 -12.25 -0.11
N THR A 8 -10.18 -11.03 -0.02
CA THR A 8 -9.59 -9.86 -0.69
C THR A 8 -8.33 -9.34 0.02
N SER A 9 -8.20 -9.56 1.33
CA SER A 9 -6.96 -9.27 2.08
C SER A 9 -5.86 -10.26 1.71
N TYR A 10 -6.19 -11.54 1.57
CA TYR A 10 -5.25 -12.57 1.11
C TYR A 10 -4.83 -12.37 -0.36
N LYS A 11 -5.77 -12.00 -1.23
CA LYS A 11 -5.51 -11.73 -2.65
C LYS A 11 -4.91 -10.34 -2.90
N CYS A 12 -4.65 -9.55 -1.85
CA CYS A 12 -4.14 -8.21 -2.03
C CYS A 12 -2.70 -8.23 -2.55
N ASP A 13 -2.36 -7.15 -3.23
CA ASP A 13 -1.12 -6.95 -3.94
C ASP A 13 0.14 -7.10 -3.09
N PHE A 14 0.08 -6.64 -1.84
CA PHE A 14 1.18 -6.73 -0.88
C PHE A 14 1.52 -8.19 -0.53
N ILE A 15 0.48 -9.01 -0.30
CA ILE A 15 0.60 -10.45 -0.02
C ILE A 15 1.05 -11.20 -1.27
N GLN A 16 0.43 -10.93 -2.43
CA GLN A 16 0.74 -11.60 -3.68
C GLN A 16 2.19 -11.35 -4.13
N LYS A 17 2.74 -10.16 -3.85
CA LYS A 17 4.15 -9.86 -4.15
C LYS A 17 5.12 -10.67 -3.29
N ILE A 18 4.83 -10.83 -1.99
CA ILE A 18 5.62 -11.68 -1.09
C ILE A 18 5.56 -13.14 -1.55
N ALA A 19 4.36 -13.65 -1.83
CA ALA A 19 4.16 -15.04 -2.25
C ALA A 19 4.91 -15.37 -3.55
N LYS A 20 4.97 -14.42 -4.50
CA LYS A 20 5.75 -14.56 -5.74
C LYS A 20 7.26 -14.57 -5.51
N ALA A 21 7.75 -13.79 -4.55
CA ALA A 21 9.18 -13.73 -4.22
C ALA A 21 9.66 -14.93 -3.41
N PHE A 22 8.76 -15.58 -2.67
CA PHE A 22 9.06 -16.76 -1.86
C PHE A 22 8.05 -17.89 -2.12
N PRO A 23 8.14 -18.58 -3.27
CA PRO A 23 7.21 -19.66 -3.62
C PRO A 23 7.28 -20.85 -2.65
N ASP A 24 8.43 -21.06 -1.99
CA ASP A 24 8.64 -22.10 -0.98
C ASP A 24 8.18 -21.70 0.43
N ALA A 25 7.87 -20.41 0.65
CA ALA A 25 7.24 -19.98 1.88
C ALA A 25 5.79 -20.43 1.84
N ASN A 26 5.55 -21.54 2.54
CA ASN A 26 4.28 -22.22 2.75
C ASN A 26 3.05 -21.30 2.62
N THR A 27 2.01 -21.79 1.94
CA THR A 27 0.71 -21.15 1.65
C THR A 27 -0.01 -20.58 2.90
N ASP A 28 0.56 -20.76 4.10
CA ASP A 28 -0.02 -20.48 5.40
C ASP A 28 0.48 -19.19 6.09
N PHE A 29 1.48 -18.46 5.53
CA PHE A 29 2.06 -17.30 6.23
C PHE A 29 1.04 -16.17 6.52
N TYR A 30 0.06 -15.98 5.63
CA TYR A 30 -1.00 -14.99 5.84
C TYR A 30 -1.91 -15.42 7.00
N SER A 31 -2.26 -16.70 7.06
CA SER A 31 -3.07 -17.27 8.15
C SER A 31 -2.34 -17.12 9.49
N GLU A 32 -1.04 -17.43 9.52
CA GLU A 32 -0.19 -17.26 10.71
C GLU A 32 -0.16 -15.80 11.14
N CYS A 33 0.16 -14.88 10.23
CA CYS A 33 0.19 -13.44 10.51
C CYS A 33 -1.17 -12.91 11.00
N ARG A 34 -2.28 -13.46 10.48
CA ARG A 34 -3.64 -13.13 10.95
C ARG A 34 -3.90 -13.65 12.35
N GLN A 35 -3.56 -14.91 12.64
CA GLN A 35 -3.75 -15.48 13.97
C GLN A 35 -2.95 -14.71 15.03
N GLU A 36 -1.71 -14.34 14.73
CA GLU A 36 -0.89 -13.50 15.60
C GLU A 36 -1.54 -12.14 15.83
N ARG A 37 -2.01 -11.48 14.75
CA ARG A 37 -2.61 -10.15 14.85
C ARG A 37 -3.94 -10.14 15.59
N VAL A 38 -4.75 -11.19 15.45
CA VAL A 38 -5.99 -11.34 16.22
C VAL A 38 -5.66 -11.41 17.71
N LYS A 39 -4.71 -12.27 18.11
CA LYS A 39 -4.29 -12.39 19.52
C LYS A 39 -3.77 -11.06 20.08
N GLU A 40 -2.92 -10.37 19.31
CA GLU A 40 -2.40 -9.05 19.67
C GLU A 40 -3.52 -8.03 19.89
N TYR A 41 -4.48 -7.95 18.95
CA TYR A 41 -5.56 -6.97 19.02
C TYR A 41 -6.60 -7.32 20.09
N GLU A 42 -6.86 -8.61 20.36
CA GLU A 42 -7.66 -9.04 21.50
C GLU A 42 -7.03 -8.61 22.82
N MET A 43 -5.71 -8.77 22.97
CA MET A 43 -5.00 -8.31 24.17
C MET A 43 -5.05 -6.79 24.36
N LEU A 44 -5.02 -6.01 23.27
CA LEU A 44 -5.00 -4.54 23.33
C LEU A 44 -6.39 -3.92 23.46
N PHE A 45 -7.40 -4.47 22.77
CA PHE A 45 -8.69 -3.81 22.57
C PHE A 45 -9.88 -4.54 23.21
N LEU A 46 -9.71 -5.79 23.66
CA LEU A 46 -10.80 -6.55 24.27
C LEU A 46 -10.70 -6.61 25.79
N ILE A 47 -11.73 -6.12 26.48
CA ILE A 47 -11.85 -6.29 27.92
C ILE A 47 -12.28 -7.73 28.21
N SER A 48 -11.30 -8.55 28.61
CA SER A 48 -11.49 -9.99 28.81
C SER A 48 -12.51 -10.31 29.90
N ASN A 49 -12.48 -9.57 31.02
CA ASN A 49 -13.39 -9.78 32.15
C ASN A 49 -14.73 -9.04 31.92
N GLU A 50 -15.85 -9.76 32.00
CA GLU A 50 -17.18 -9.21 31.78
C GLU A 50 -17.61 -8.20 32.85
N GLU A 51 -17.31 -8.49 34.11
CA GLU A 51 -17.68 -7.63 35.22
C GLU A 51 -16.92 -6.31 35.17
N LEU A 52 -15.61 -6.37 34.87
CA LEU A 52 -14.80 -5.17 34.63
C LEU A 52 -15.35 -4.34 33.46
N HIS A 53 -15.78 -5.00 32.38
CA HIS A 53 -16.37 -4.30 31.24
C HIS A 53 -17.67 -3.59 31.65
N LYS A 54 -18.55 -4.24 32.42
CA LYS A 54 -19.77 -3.60 32.96
C LYS A 54 -19.46 -2.43 33.87
N GLN A 55 -18.45 -2.55 34.74
CA GLN A 55 -18.01 -1.46 35.61
C GLN A 55 -17.52 -0.25 34.80
N ILE A 56 -16.76 -0.49 33.72
CA ILE A 56 -16.33 0.58 32.81
C ILE A 56 -17.55 1.25 32.16
N LEU A 57 -18.51 0.47 31.64
CA LEU A 57 -19.74 0.99 31.02
C LEU A 57 -20.54 1.85 32.01
N MET A 58 -20.71 1.41 33.26
CA MET A 58 -21.37 2.20 34.30
C MET A 58 -20.61 3.49 34.61
N THR A 59 -19.28 3.44 34.65
CA THR A 59 -18.44 4.61 34.94
C THR A 59 -18.56 5.69 33.86
N ILE A 60 -18.77 5.29 32.60
CA ILE A 60 -18.95 6.22 31.46
C ILE A 60 -20.42 6.56 31.17
N GLY A 61 -21.35 6.16 32.04
CA GLY A 61 -22.78 6.47 31.93
C GLY A 61 -23.51 5.69 30.82
N LEU A 62 -23.03 4.49 30.51
CA LEU A 62 -23.64 3.55 29.53
C LEU A 62 -24.20 2.30 30.23
N GLU A 63 -24.77 2.44 31.43
CA GLU A 63 -25.32 1.32 32.19
C GLU A 63 -26.44 0.56 31.46
N ASN A 64 -27.15 1.20 30.54
CA ASN A 64 -28.19 0.58 29.71
C ASN A 64 -27.65 -0.55 28.81
N LEU A 65 -26.34 -0.54 28.50
CA LEU A 65 -25.69 -1.60 27.72
C LEU A 65 -25.28 -2.81 28.57
N CYS A 66 -25.39 -2.75 29.90
CA CYS A 66 -24.98 -3.83 30.80
C CYS A 66 -26.00 -4.99 30.87
N GLU A 67 -27.23 -4.77 30.41
CA GLU A 67 -28.29 -5.77 30.40
C GLU A 67 -28.28 -6.62 29.12
N ASN A 68 -28.73 -7.86 29.22
CA ASN A 68 -28.88 -8.74 28.05
C ASN A 68 -30.20 -8.42 27.30
N PRO A 69 -30.20 -8.44 25.95
CA PRO A 69 -29.15 -8.95 25.05
C PRO A 69 -28.08 -7.91 24.66
N TYR A 70 -28.19 -6.66 25.11
CA TYR A 70 -27.32 -5.56 24.69
C TYR A 70 -25.85 -5.81 25.05
N PHE A 71 -25.58 -6.31 26.24
CA PHE A 71 -24.21 -6.59 26.69
C PHE A 71 -23.54 -7.68 25.85
N SER A 72 -24.23 -8.81 25.63
CA SER A 72 -23.73 -9.90 24.77
C SER A 72 -23.49 -9.42 23.35
N ASN A 73 -24.42 -8.65 22.77
CA ASN A 73 -24.28 -8.09 21.43
C ASN A 73 -23.11 -7.11 21.33
N LEU A 74 -22.93 -6.23 22.31
CA LEU A 74 -21.79 -5.32 22.37
C LEU A 74 -20.47 -6.09 22.38
N ARG A 75 -20.33 -7.09 23.25
CA ARG A 75 -19.11 -7.92 23.31
C ARG A 75 -18.86 -8.66 22.00
N GLN A 76 -19.90 -9.18 21.35
CA GLN A 76 -19.76 -9.83 20.05
C GLN A 76 -19.33 -8.83 18.96
N ASN A 77 -19.96 -7.65 18.90
CA ASN A 77 -19.59 -6.59 17.96
C ASN A 77 -18.13 -6.14 18.15
N MET A 78 -17.64 -6.06 19.39
CA MET A 78 -16.22 -5.77 19.66
C MET A 78 -15.29 -6.86 19.14
N LYS A 79 -15.63 -8.13 19.32
CA LYS A 79 -14.86 -9.26 18.77
C LYS A 79 -14.85 -9.23 17.23
N ASP A 80 -16.01 -8.98 16.63
CA ASP A 80 -16.14 -8.90 15.17
C ASP A 80 -15.33 -7.73 14.60
N LEU A 81 -15.31 -6.59 15.29
CA LEU A 81 -14.49 -5.44 14.93
C LEU A 81 -12.99 -5.77 15.03
N ILE A 82 -12.56 -6.43 16.11
CA ILE A 82 -11.16 -6.86 16.28
C ILE A 82 -10.75 -7.82 15.17
N LEU A 83 -11.61 -8.80 14.85
CA LEU A 83 -11.36 -9.76 13.78
C LEU A 83 -11.24 -9.06 12.42
N LEU A 84 -12.10 -8.09 12.14
CA LEU A 84 -12.04 -7.26 10.94
C LEU A 84 -10.71 -6.49 10.86
N LEU A 85 -10.38 -5.73 11.90
CA LEU A 85 -9.17 -4.92 11.96
C LEU A 85 -7.90 -5.77 11.83
N ALA A 86 -7.82 -6.90 12.54
CA ALA A 86 -6.69 -7.81 12.47
C ALA A 86 -6.53 -8.38 11.05
N THR A 87 -7.63 -8.81 10.43
CA THR A 87 -7.61 -9.37 9.07
C THR A 87 -7.10 -8.35 8.04
N VAL A 88 -7.58 -7.10 8.10
CA VAL A 88 -7.09 -6.03 7.22
C VAL A 88 -5.63 -5.70 7.53
N ALA A 89 -5.25 -5.64 8.80
CA ALA A 89 -3.89 -5.34 9.23
C ALA A 89 -2.87 -6.42 8.84
N SER A 90 -3.31 -7.66 8.63
CA SER A 90 -2.48 -8.76 8.12
C SER A 90 -2.27 -8.71 6.61
N SER A 91 -3.08 -7.91 5.88
CA SER A 91 -2.87 -7.68 4.43
C SER A 91 -1.65 -6.81 4.11
N VAL A 92 -1.02 -6.20 5.12
CA VAL A 92 0.26 -5.49 5.00
C VAL A 92 1.19 -6.00 6.11
N PRO A 93 1.80 -7.18 5.94
CA PRO A 93 2.54 -7.87 7.00
C PRO A 93 3.94 -7.29 7.19
N ASN A 94 4.51 -7.47 8.38
CA ASN A 94 5.95 -7.26 8.59
C ASN A 94 6.66 -8.59 8.30
N PHE A 95 7.25 -8.75 7.11
CA PHE A 95 7.80 -10.03 6.67
C PHE A 95 9.13 -9.89 5.93
N LYS A 96 10.17 -10.63 6.37
CA LYS A 96 11.47 -10.80 5.68
C LYS A 96 12.00 -9.53 4.99
N HIS A 97 11.97 -8.39 5.68
CA HIS A 97 12.45 -7.09 5.19
C HIS A 97 11.68 -6.50 3.99
N TYR A 98 10.44 -6.93 3.76
CA TYR A 98 9.51 -6.18 2.92
C TYR A 98 9.06 -4.92 3.63
N GLY A 99 8.91 -3.86 2.84
CA GLY A 99 8.53 -2.55 3.34
C GLY A 99 8.37 -1.55 2.20
N PHE A 100 8.18 -0.29 2.56
CA PHE A 100 8.11 0.83 1.63
C PHE A 100 9.48 1.47 1.48
N TYR A 101 10.11 1.24 0.33
CA TYR A 101 11.46 1.72 0.03
C TYR A 101 11.47 2.65 -1.18
N CYS A 102 12.41 3.59 -1.19
CA CYS A 102 12.54 4.59 -2.25
C CYS A 102 13.03 3.95 -3.56
N ASP A 103 12.40 4.27 -4.68
CA ASP A 103 12.77 3.74 -6.00
C ASP A 103 14.10 4.30 -6.54
N ASN A 104 14.57 5.45 -6.01
CA ASN A 104 15.74 6.16 -6.51
C ASN A 104 16.89 6.20 -5.48
N PRO A 105 17.88 5.28 -5.56
CA PRO A 105 19.01 5.26 -4.64
C PRO A 105 20.01 6.41 -4.85
N LYS A 106 19.99 7.10 -6.00
CA LYS A 106 20.91 8.21 -6.30
C LYS A 106 20.63 9.50 -5.50
N GLN A 107 19.50 9.55 -4.79
CA GLN A 107 19.10 10.67 -3.90
C GLN A 107 19.34 10.38 -2.41
N ILE A 108 20.00 9.26 -2.07
CA ILE A 108 20.24 8.84 -0.69
C ILE A 108 21.13 9.83 0.07
N ASN A 109 22.02 10.56 -0.63
CA ASN A 109 23.05 11.37 0.03
C ASN A 109 22.67 12.83 0.32
N GLU A 110 21.57 13.36 -0.24
CA GLU A 110 21.13 14.76 0.02
C GLU A 110 19.83 14.85 0.81
N ILE A 111 19.15 13.72 1.07
CA ILE A 111 17.82 13.72 1.68
C ILE A 111 17.90 13.14 3.09
N HIS A 112 18.32 13.98 4.02
CA HIS A 112 17.87 13.88 5.42
C HIS A 112 16.37 14.26 5.59
N ASN A 113 15.51 14.09 4.56
CA ASN A 113 14.06 13.95 4.78
C ASN A 113 13.77 12.47 5.03
N GLN A 114 13.98 12.05 6.28
CA GLN A 114 13.81 10.69 6.77
C GLN A 114 12.52 10.07 6.24
N CYS A 115 12.64 8.98 5.49
CA CYS A 115 11.53 8.06 5.24
C CYS A 115 10.85 7.75 6.59
N LEU A 116 9.53 7.67 6.59
CA LEU A 116 8.83 7.24 7.79
C LEU A 116 9.34 5.86 8.25
N PRO A 117 9.39 5.62 9.58
CA PRO A 117 9.56 4.27 10.11
C PRO A 117 8.57 3.31 9.46
N GLN A 118 9.05 2.11 9.11
CA GLN A 118 8.24 1.12 8.38
C GLN A 118 6.94 0.78 9.11
N GLU A 119 6.96 0.74 10.43
CA GLU A 119 5.77 0.48 11.25
C GLU A 119 4.69 1.55 11.07
N ILE A 120 5.09 2.83 11.02
CA ILE A 120 4.17 3.96 10.80
C ILE A 120 3.63 3.91 9.37
N ALA A 121 4.50 3.72 8.37
CA ALA A 121 4.09 3.64 6.98
C ALA A 121 3.11 2.48 6.74
N ARG A 122 3.38 1.32 7.35
CA ARG A 122 2.51 0.14 7.34
C ARG A 122 1.17 0.42 8.01
N HIS A 123 1.17 1.08 9.17
CA HIS A 123 -0.06 1.46 9.86
C HIS A 123 -0.94 2.39 8.99
N CYS A 124 -0.36 3.42 8.37
CA CYS A 124 -1.09 4.30 7.45
C CYS A 124 -1.59 3.54 6.21
N MET A 125 -0.81 2.61 5.66
CA MET A 125 -1.28 1.76 4.56
C MET A 125 -2.44 0.83 4.99
N VAL A 126 -2.42 0.30 6.21
CA VAL A 126 -3.53 -0.50 6.76
C VAL A 126 -4.81 0.34 6.85
N GLN A 127 -4.73 1.63 7.21
CA GLN A 127 -5.87 2.53 7.18
C GLN A 127 -6.41 2.70 5.74
N ALA A 128 -5.53 2.91 4.76
CA ALA A 128 -5.92 2.96 3.35
C ALA A 128 -6.57 1.63 2.88
N ARG A 129 -6.03 0.48 3.32
CA ARG A 129 -6.63 -0.84 3.05
C ARG A 129 -8.02 -0.99 3.66
N LEU A 130 -8.24 -0.48 4.87
CA LEU A 130 -9.56 -0.50 5.51
C LEU A 130 -10.58 0.31 4.70
N LEU A 131 -10.17 1.47 4.17
CA LEU A 131 -11.04 2.33 3.34
C LEU A 131 -11.42 1.70 2.01
N ALA A 132 -10.56 0.86 1.44
CA ALA A 132 -10.87 0.14 0.20
C ALA A 132 -12.12 -0.75 0.33
N TYR A 133 -12.51 -1.15 1.54
CA TYR A 133 -13.74 -1.92 1.81
C TYR A 133 -15.03 -1.09 1.81
N ARG A 134 -14.92 0.24 1.73
CA ARG A 134 -16.07 1.15 1.60
C ARG A 134 -16.48 1.41 0.16
N THR A 135 -15.71 0.91 -0.81
CA THR A 135 -15.96 1.14 -2.23
C THR A 135 -17.32 0.59 -2.67
N GLU A 136 -17.90 1.26 -3.67
CA GLU A 136 -19.05 0.76 -4.42
C GLU A 136 -18.62 0.01 -5.71
N ASP A 137 -17.31 0.00 -6.02
CA ASP A 137 -16.77 -0.72 -7.17
C ASP A 137 -16.64 -2.23 -6.86
N HIS A 138 -17.46 -3.04 -7.53
CA HIS A 138 -17.47 -4.50 -7.41
C HIS A 138 -16.20 -5.19 -7.92
N LYS A 139 -15.35 -4.50 -8.70
CA LYS A 139 -14.10 -5.08 -9.24
C LYS A 139 -12.91 -4.84 -8.33
N ILE A 140 -12.65 -3.57 -7.98
CA ILE A 140 -11.42 -3.19 -7.30
C ILE A 140 -11.73 -2.09 -6.29
N GLY A 141 -11.50 -2.38 -5.00
CA GLY A 141 -11.44 -1.37 -3.97
C GLY A 141 -10.05 -0.75 -3.88
N VAL A 142 -10.00 0.58 -3.91
CA VAL A 142 -8.81 1.40 -3.69
C VAL A 142 -9.11 2.35 -2.54
N GLY A 143 -8.17 2.47 -1.62
CA GLY A 143 -8.24 3.45 -0.53
C GLY A 143 -6.99 4.30 -0.47
N ALA A 144 -7.14 5.51 0.08
CA ALA A 144 -6.08 6.47 0.28
C ALA A 144 -6.24 7.21 1.61
N VAL A 145 -5.13 7.50 2.28
CA VAL A 145 -5.07 8.40 3.44
C VAL A 145 -3.94 9.41 3.29
N ILE A 146 -4.15 10.62 3.79
CA ILE A 146 -3.18 11.71 3.81
C ILE A 146 -2.85 12.04 5.26
N TRP A 147 -1.56 12.06 5.55
CA TRP A 147 -1.00 12.46 6.84
C TRP A 147 0.05 13.54 6.62
N ALA A 148 0.29 14.37 7.63
CA ALA A 148 1.42 15.29 7.65
C ALA A 148 2.16 15.24 8.97
N GLU A 149 3.44 15.61 8.91
CA GLU A 149 4.33 15.75 10.06
C GLU A 149 4.40 17.23 10.45
N ARG A 150 4.05 17.56 11.71
CA ARG A 150 4.14 18.92 12.24
C ARG A 150 5.60 19.35 12.35
N LYS A 151 5.85 20.64 12.08
CA LYS A 151 7.17 21.26 12.30
C LYS A 151 7.41 21.73 13.73
N SER A 152 6.36 21.89 14.54
CA SER A 152 6.45 22.41 15.91
C SER A 152 5.95 21.39 16.93
N GLU A 153 6.63 21.33 18.08
CA GLU A 153 6.33 20.47 19.24
C GLU A 153 5.06 20.89 20.02
N ASN A 154 4.01 21.37 19.35
CA ASN A 154 2.73 21.51 20.01
C ASN A 154 2.12 20.11 20.17
N CYS A 155 2.33 19.56 21.36
CA CYS A 155 1.85 18.26 21.80
C CYS A 155 0.38 18.36 22.22
N ASP A 156 -0.53 18.08 21.30
CA ASP A 156 -1.92 17.70 21.60
C ASP A 156 -2.04 16.24 22.08
N GLY A 157 -0.92 15.57 22.35
CA GLY A 157 -0.86 14.17 22.76
C GLY A 157 -0.92 13.17 21.59
N THR A 158 -1.03 13.61 20.33
CA THR A 158 -1.14 12.69 19.17
C THR A 158 0.18 12.45 18.42
N GLY A 159 1.31 12.90 18.97
CA GLY A 159 2.63 12.78 18.35
C GLY A 159 2.88 13.80 17.23
N MET A 160 3.89 13.54 16.41
CA MET A 160 4.31 14.46 15.33
C MET A 160 3.42 14.36 14.07
N MET A 161 2.71 13.25 13.89
CA MET A 161 1.90 12.97 12.72
C MET A 161 0.44 13.33 13.00
N TYR A 162 -0.20 13.99 12.04
CA TYR A 162 -1.63 14.30 12.12
C TYR A 162 -2.35 13.97 10.81
N PHE A 163 -3.60 13.56 10.94
CA PHE A 163 -4.44 13.14 9.84
C PHE A 163 -4.99 14.36 9.09
N ILE A 164 -4.92 14.34 7.75
CA ILE A 164 -5.40 15.42 6.88
C ILE A 164 -6.68 15.02 6.15
N GLY A 165 -6.75 13.80 5.60
CA GLY A 165 -7.87 13.41 4.75
C GLY A 165 -7.80 11.96 4.31
N CYS A 166 -8.92 11.45 3.83
CA CYS A 166 -9.01 10.08 3.34
C CYS A 166 -10.01 9.95 2.20
N GLY A 167 -9.85 8.88 1.42
CA GLY A 167 -10.71 8.60 0.29
C GLY A 167 -10.70 7.13 -0.06
N TYR A 168 -11.74 6.73 -0.76
CA TYR A 168 -11.85 5.45 -1.44
C TYR A 168 -12.50 5.70 -2.80
N ASN A 169 -12.32 4.79 -3.76
CA ASN A 169 -12.96 4.95 -5.05
C ASN A 169 -14.48 4.71 -4.92
N ALA A 170 -15.27 5.65 -5.42
CA ALA A 170 -16.72 5.64 -5.36
C ALA A 170 -17.33 6.55 -6.43
N PHE A 171 -18.64 6.44 -6.65
CA PHE A 171 -19.36 7.43 -7.43
C PHE A 171 -19.40 8.79 -6.70
N PRO A 172 -19.66 9.90 -7.40
CA PRO A 172 -19.75 11.22 -6.77
C PRO A 172 -20.81 11.25 -5.65
N VAL A 173 -20.62 12.12 -4.66
CA VAL A 173 -21.61 12.27 -3.58
C VAL A 173 -22.97 12.67 -4.14
N GLY A 174 -24.03 12.04 -3.64
CA GLY A 174 -25.40 12.28 -4.08
C GLY A 174 -25.85 11.40 -5.25
N SER A 175 -25.00 10.49 -5.73
CA SER A 175 -25.40 9.46 -6.70
C SER A 175 -26.37 8.47 -6.07
N GLU A 176 -27.49 8.19 -6.75
CA GLU A 176 -28.43 7.13 -6.40
C GLU A 176 -28.02 5.78 -7.01
N TYR A 177 -28.64 4.71 -6.52
CA TYR A 177 -28.41 3.37 -7.05
C TYR A 177 -28.78 3.34 -8.55
N ALA A 178 -27.81 2.95 -9.38
CA ALA A 178 -27.92 2.85 -10.84
C ALA A 178 -27.92 4.19 -11.62
N ASP A 179 -27.53 5.30 -11.00
CA ASP A 179 -27.29 6.57 -11.72
C ASP A 179 -26.16 6.46 -12.75
N PHE A 180 -25.20 5.58 -12.48
CA PHE A 180 -24.03 5.38 -13.31
C PHE A 180 -23.95 3.95 -13.84
N PRO A 181 -23.46 3.78 -15.09
CA PRO A 181 -23.23 2.45 -15.64
C PRO A 181 -22.25 1.67 -14.78
N ASN A 182 -22.65 0.49 -14.30
CA ASN A 182 -21.77 -0.45 -13.59
C ASN A 182 -21.08 -1.44 -14.55
N MET A 183 -21.27 -1.29 -15.85
CA MET A 183 -20.77 -2.23 -16.85
C MET A 183 -19.26 -2.11 -17.04
N ASP A 184 -18.65 -3.27 -17.27
CA ASP A 184 -17.21 -3.46 -17.45
C ASP A 184 -16.72 -3.14 -18.89
N ASP A 185 -15.40 -3.15 -19.08
CA ASP A 185 -14.67 -2.89 -20.35
C ASP A 185 -15.05 -3.77 -21.55
N LYS A 186 -15.95 -4.74 -21.38
CA LYS A 186 -16.41 -5.63 -22.46
C LYS A 186 -17.31 -4.92 -23.46
N GLN A 187 -17.82 -3.74 -23.12
CA GLN A 187 -18.70 -2.97 -23.98
C GLN A 187 -17.91 -2.02 -24.90
N LYS A 188 -18.26 -2.01 -26.19
CA LYS A 188 -17.57 -1.17 -27.19
C LYS A 188 -17.79 0.32 -26.93
N ASP A 189 -18.98 0.71 -26.51
CA ASP A 189 -19.30 2.11 -26.25
C ASP A 189 -18.65 2.59 -24.96
N ARG A 190 -17.90 3.69 -25.07
CA ARG A 190 -17.10 4.24 -23.98
C ARG A 190 -17.94 4.97 -22.94
N GLU A 191 -19.10 5.49 -23.33
CA GLU A 191 -20.01 6.26 -22.48
C GLU A 191 -20.76 5.39 -21.46
N ILE A 192 -20.90 4.10 -21.73
CA ILE A 192 -21.56 3.13 -20.84
C ILE A 192 -20.58 2.40 -19.90
N ARG A 193 -19.33 2.85 -19.84
CA ARG A 193 -18.30 2.26 -18.96
C ARG A 193 -18.25 3.00 -17.64
N LYS A 194 -18.17 2.23 -16.55
CA LYS A 194 -18.11 2.75 -15.17
C LYS A 194 -16.93 3.68 -14.89
N PHE A 195 -15.80 3.46 -15.57
CA PHE A 195 -14.52 4.13 -15.28
C PHE A 195 -14.56 5.65 -15.46
N ARG A 196 -15.54 6.20 -16.19
CA ARG A 196 -15.65 7.65 -16.39
C ARG A 196 -16.31 8.37 -15.21
N TYR A 197 -17.03 7.63 -14.37
CA TYR A 197 -17.89 8.20 -13.34
C TYR A 197 -17.38 7.91 -11.93
N ILE A 198 -16.48 6.94 -11.77
CA ILE A 198 -15.85 6.65 -10.48
C ILE A 198 -14.77 7.69 -10.20
N VAL A 199 -14.90 8.39 -9.08
CA VAL A 199 -13.85 9.25 -8.55
C VAL A 199 -12.82 8.37 -7.84
N HIS A 200 -11.54 8.57 -8.13
CA HIS A 200 -10.47 7.75 -7.57
C HIS A 200 -10.25 8.06 -6.07
N ALA A 201 -9.66 7.10 -5.36
CA ALA A 201 -9.39 7.24 -3.93
C ALA A 201 -8.50 8.44 -3.63
N GLU A 202 -7.51 8.71 -4.47
CA GLU A 202 -6.58 9.84 -4.34
C GLU A 202 -7.30 11.18 -4.52
N GLN A 203 -8.21 11.27 -5.50
CA GLN A 203 -9.02 12.46 -5.73
C GLN A 203 -9.97 12.72 -4.55
N ASN A 204 -10.63 11.67 -4.06
CA ASN A 204 -11.48 11.76 -2.88
C ASN A 204 -10.68 12.14 -1.64
N ALA A 205 -9.50 11.58 -1.41
CA ALA A 205 -8.64 11.93 -0.28
C ALA A 205 -8.14 13.38 -0.33
N LEU A 206 -7.89 13.90 -1.53
CA LEU A 206 -7.55 15.30 -1.74
C LEU A 206 -8.74 16.24 -1.56
N THR A 207 -9.96 15.79 -1.84
CA THR A 207 -11.16 16.63 -1.76
C THR A 207 -11.77 16.63 -0.35
N PHE A 208 -11.82 15.47 0.30
CA PHE A 208 -12.37 15.28 1.64
C PHE A 208 -11.27 15.33 2.69
N ARG A 209 -10.88 16.56 3.03
CA ARG A 209 -9.86 16.85 4.04
C ARG A 209 -10.47 17.56 5.25
N CYS A 210 -10.00 17.23 6.44
CA CYS A 210 -10.33 17.98 7.65
C CYS A 210 -9.38 19.17 7.88
N GLN A 211 -8.24 19.21 7.18
CA GLN A 211 -7.23 20.26 7.28
C GLN A 211 -6.60 20.54 5.91
N GLU A 212 -6.02 21.72 5.73
CA GLU A 212 -5.28 22.07 4.52
C GLU A 212 -3.89 21.43 4.49
N ILE A 213 -3.41 21.10 3.28
CA ILE A 213 -2.04 20.63 3.09
C ILE A 213 -1.11 21.84 3.04
N LYS A 214 -0.29 21.99 4.07
CA LYS A 214 0.61 23.13 4.19
C LYS A 214 1.90 22.92 3.39
N PRO A 215 2.33 23.88 2.54
CA PRO A 215 3.53 23.74 1.70
C PRO A 215 4.83 23.50 2.48
N GLU A 216 4.91 24.04 3.70
CA GLU A 216 6.05 23.97 4.60
C GLU A 216 6.12 22.64 5.37
N GLU A 217 5.02 21.90 5.50
CA GLU A 217 5.00 20.63 6.23
C GLU A 217 5.31 19.46 5.31
N LYS A 218 5.79 18.36 5.90
CA LYS A 218 6.01 17.12 5.17
C LYS A 218 4.68 16.37 5.13
N SER A 219 4.02 16.43 3.99
CA SER A 219 2.76 15.73 3.72
C SER A 219 2.99 14.45 2.90
N MET A 220 2.26 13.41 3.26
CA MET A 220 2.41 12.05 2.74
C MET A 220 1.04 11.50 2.36
N ILE A 221 0.95 10.81 1.23
CA ILE A 221 -0.23 10.04 0.84
C ILE A 221 0.10 8.56 0.76
N PHE A 222 -0.77 7.73 1.31
CA PHE A 222 -0.69 6.27 1.29
C PHE A 222 -1.85 5.76 0.47
N VAL A 223 -1.57 5.06 -0.62
CA VAL A 223 -2.58 4.58 -1.57
C VAL A 223 -2.41 3.08 -1.77
N THR A 224 -3.50 2.32 -1.73
CA THR A 224 -3.44 0.86 -1.86
C THR A 224 -3.05 0.39 -3.27
N LYS A 225 -3.10 1.29 -4.25
CA LYS A 225 -2.78 1.04 -5.66
C LYS A 225 -1.97 2.21 -6.22
N CYS A 226 -1.07 1.94 -7.17
CA CYS A 226 -0.29 2.98 -7.85
C CYS A 226 -1.21 4.09 -8.40
N PRO A 227 -0.90 5.37 -8.17
CA PRO A 227 -1.65 6.47 -8.76
C PRO A 227 -1.61 6.48 -10.28
N CYS A 228 -2.74 6.78 -10.91
CA CYS A 228 -2.84 6.89 -12.38
C CYS A 228 -2.31 8.24 -12.89
N ASP A 229 -2.16 8.35 -14.22
CA ASP A 229 -1.64 9.52 -14.92
C ASP A 229 -2.43 10.81 -14.69
N GLU A 230 -3.71 10.69 -14.29
CA GLU A 230 -4.58 11.80 -13.91
C GLU A 230 -4.46 12.17 -12.43
N CYS A 231 -4.22 11.21 -11.54
CA CYS A 231 -4.07 11.45 -10.10
C CYS A 231 -2.67 11.97 -9.74
N VAL A 232 -1.62 11.53 -10.44
CA VAL A 232 -0.23 11.98 -10.25
C VAL A 232 -0.10 13.52 -10.24
N PRO A 233 -0.58 14.27 -11.25
CA PRO A 233 -0.49 15.72 -11.23
C PRO A 233 -1.34 16.37 -10.12
N LEU A 234 -2.46 15.77 -9.72
CA LEU A 234 -3.31 16.29 -8.63
C LEU A 234 -2.61 16.16 -7.28
N ILE A 235 -2.01 15.00 -7.01
CA ILE A 235 -1.20 14.76 -5.80
C ILE A 235 -0.06 15.79 -5.73
N LYS A 236 0.64 15.99 -6.85
CA LYS A 236 1.72 16.98 -6.92
C LYS A 236 1.23 18.42 -6.74
N GLY A 237 0.14 18.78 -7.41
CA GLY A 237 -0.46 20.11 -7.32
C GLY A 237 -0.98 20.44 -5.91
N ALA A 238 -1.40 19.43 -5.15
CA ALA A 238 -1.82 19.58 -3.77
C ALA A 238 -0.66 19.80 -2.77
N GLY A 239 0.60 19.76 -3.25
CA GLY A 239 1.77 19.99 -2.40
C GLY A 239 2.25 18.78 -1.61
N ILE A 240 1.74 17.58 -1.90
CA ILE A 240 2.17 16.33 -1.26
C ILE A 240 3.64 16.04 -1.58
N LYS A 241 4.44 15.72 -0.55
CA LYS A 241 5.89 15.53 -0.67
C LYS A 241 6.29 14.06 -0.84
N GLN A 242 5.49 13.12 -0.34
CA GLN A 242 5.79 11.69 -0.38
C GLN A 242 4.58 10.84 -0.76
N ILE A 243 4.79 9.82 -1.58
CA ILE A 243 3.77 8.83 -1.98
C ILE A 243 4.23 7.45 -1.54
N TYR A 244 3.38 6.76 -0.78
CA TYR A 244 3.55 5.38 -0.36
C TYR A 244 2.51 4.51 -1.08
N THR A 245 2.94 3.50 -1.83
CA THR A 245 2.02 2.69 -2.65
C THR A 245 2.57 1.29 -2.95
N GLY A 246 1.70 0.39 -3.40
CA GLY A 246 2.13 -0.77 -4.19
C GLY A 246 2.59 -0.35 -5.60
N ASP A 247 3.31 -1.22 -6.29
CA ASP A 247 3.87 -0.98 -7.63
C ASP A 247 3.05 -1.61 -8.76
N ILE A 248 1.82 -2.03 -8.48
CA ILE A 248 0.97 -2.63 -9.51
C ILE A 248 0.49 -1.62 -10.51
N ASP A 249 0.46 -2.09 -11.75
CA ASP A 249 0.12 -1.32 -12.94
C ASP A 249 1.12 -0.22 -13.31
N VAL A 250 2.20 0.00 -12.54
CA VAL A 250 3.28 0.93 -12.91
C VAL A 250 3.78 0.62 -14.32
N GLY A 251 3.81 1.64 -15.18
CA GLY A 251 4.25 1.50 -16.58
C GLY A 251 3.25 0.77 -17.49
N LYS A 252 2.01 0.55 -17.05
CA LYS A 252 0.97 -0.06 -17.87
C LYS A 252 -0.02 0.97 -18.40
N LYS A 253 -0.47 0.75 -19.64
CA LYS A 253 -1.59 1.46 -20.25
C LYS A 253 -2.76 0.48 -20.44
N LYS A 254 -3.91 0.80 -19.86
CA LYS A 254 -5.17 0.06 -20.01
C LYS A 254 -6.12 0.85 -20.93
N ALA A 255 -7.27 0.27 -21.24
CA ALA A 255 -8.23 0.86 -22.18
C ALA A 255 -8.67 2.28 -21.78
N ASP A 256 -9.04 2.47 -20.52
CA ASP A 256 -9.59 3.74 -20.01
C ASP A 256 -8.72 4.40 -18.93
N ILE A 257 -7.56 3.83 -18.59
CA ILE A 257 -6.66 4.34 -17.53
C ILE A 257 -5.20 4.03 -17.85
N SER A 258 -4.29 4.92 -17.46
CA SER A 258 -2.85 4.81 -17.73
C SER A 258 -2.04 5.12 -16.46
N TYR A 259 -0.88 4.47 -16.34
CA TYR A 259 0.01 4.52 -15.16
C TYR A 259 1.49 4.74 -15.57
N MET A 260 1.71 5.42 -16.70
CA MET A 260 3.05 5.64 -17.26
C MET A 260 3.81 6.72 -16.50
N ARG A 261 3.11 7.76 -16.04
CA ARG A 261 3.71 8.97 -15.47
C ARG A 261 4.22 8.79 -14.04
N PHE A 262 3.76 7.79 -13.31
CA PHE A 262 4.17 7.57 -11.93
C PHE A 262 5.68 7.28 -11.82
N GLY A 263 6.23 6.45 -12.71
CA GLY A 263 7.66 6.14 -12.76
C GLY A 263 8.54 7.37 -13.06
N GLU A 264 8.04 8.27 -13.91
CA GLU A 264 8.72 9.48 -14.36
C GLU A 264 8.54 10.68 -13.43
N LEU A 265 7.66 10.58 -12.42
CA LEU A 265 7.35 11.66 -11.50
C LEU A 265 8.61 12.12 -10.73
N GLN A 266 8.92 13.41 -10.87
CA GLN A 266 10.02 14.11 -10.19
C GLN A 266 9.51 15.17 -9.20
N GLY A 267 10.35 15.46 -8.19
CA GLY A 267 10.08 16.47 -7.15
C GLY A 267 9.23 15.95 -5.98
N ILE A 268 8.89 14.66 -5.97
CA ILE A 268 8.13 13.96 -4.93
C ILE A 268 8.85 12.63 -4.67
N SER A 269 9.04 12.29 -3.39
CA SER A 269 9.62 11.01 -3.02
C SER A 269 8.59 9.90 -3.15
N LYS A 270 8.96 8.79 -3.79
CA LYS A 270 8.08 7.64 -4.02
C LYS A 270 8.63 6.45 -3.25
N PHE A 271 7.78 5.82 -2.44
CA PHE A 271 8.10 4.66 -1.65
C PHE A 271 7.18 3.52 -2.07
N THR A 272 7.75 2.51 -2.71
CA THR A 272 6.99 1.36 -3.21
C THR A 272 7.17 0.15 -2.30
N TRP A 273 6.14 -0.69 -2.23
CA TRP A 273 6.21 -1.96 -1.50
C TRP A 273 7.18 -2.92 -2.19
N GLN A 274 8.31 -3.21 -1.57
CA GLN A 274 9.35 -4.08 -2.13
C GLN A 274 10.24 -4.68 -1.03
N LEU A 275 11.06 -5.66 -1.40
CA LEU A 275 12.12 -6.16 -0.54
C LEU A 275 13.17 -5.06 -0.35
N ASN A 276 13.75 -4.94 0.85
CA ASN A 276 14.80 -3.97 1.15
C ASN A 276 15.93 -4.03 0.09
N PRO A 277 16.14 -2.97 -0.72
CA PRO A 277 17.15 -2.95 -1.77
C PRO A 277 18.57 -3.18 -1.24
N SER A 278 18.86 -2.69 -0.02
CA SER A 278 20.18 -2.84 0.60
C SER A 278 20.46 -4.26 1.11
N GLY A 279 19.42 -5.09 1.29
CA GLY A 279 19.54 -6.50 1.68
C GLY A 279 19.64 -7.47 0.50
N SER A 280 19.14 -7.07 -0.68
CA SER A 280 19.16 -7.90 -1.90
C SER A 280 20.59 -8.19 -2.39
N CYS A 281 21.55 -7.29 -2.13
CA CYS A 281 22.95 -7.46 -2.53
C CYS A 281 23.64 -8.64 -1.82
N VAL A 282 23.09 -9.15 -0.71
CA VAL A 282 23.65 -10.28 0.06
C VAL A 282 23.11 -11.62 -0.45
N LEU A 283 21.95 -11.64 -1.10
CA LEU A 283 21.34 -12.87 -1.62
C LEU A 283 21.93 -13.31 -2.97
N GLU A 284 22.43 -12.38 -3.79
CA GLU A 284 23.12 -12.69 -5.05
C GLU A 284 24.56 -13.23 -4.86
N GLN A 285 25.14 -13.13 -3.67
CA GLN A 285 26.51 -13.60 -3.38
C GLN A 285 26.58 -15.02 -2.80
N ASN A 286 25.44 -15.70 -2.65
CA ASN A 286 25.37 -17.06 -2.10
C ASN A 286 24.92 -18.10 -3.14
N GLU A 287 25.28 -17.92 -4.41
CA GLU A 287 25.43 -19.05 -5.33
C GLU A 287 26.78 -19.73 -5.01
N PRO A 288 26.82 -21.01 -4.59
CA PRO A 288 28.07 -21.68 -4.32
C PRO A 288 28.78 -21.95 -5.64
N GLU A 289 29.91 -21.26 -5.87
CA GLU A 289 30.91 -21.64 -6.86
C GLU A 289 31.25 -23.13 -6.67
N SER A 290 30.78 -23.96 -7.59
CA SER A 290 31.25 -25.34 -7.72
C SER A 290 32.73 -25.28 -8.11
N LYS A 291 33.59 -25.47 -7.12
CA LYS A 291 35.03 -25.65 -7.29
C LYS A 291 35.29 -26.91 -8.11
N GLU A 292 35.61 -26.75 -9.39
CA GLU A 292 36.27 -27.81 -10.17
C GLU A 292 37.70 -27.97 -9.68
N ASN A 293 38.02 -29.17 -9.19
CA ASN A 293 39.40 -29.60 -8.92
C ASN A 293 40.07 -29.99 -10.25
N GLY A 294 41.27 -29.45 -10.49
CA GLY A 294 41.99 -29.58 -11.75
C GLY A 294 42.57 -30.96 -12.05
N VAL A 295 42.61 -31.30 -13.35
CA VAL A 295 43.59 -32.19 -13.99
C VAL A 295 43.99 -31.55 -15.32
N MET A 296 45.28 -31.66 -15.66
CA MET A 296 46.01 -30.81 -16.59
C MET A 296 46.10 -31.35 -18.04
N ARG A 297 46.21 -30.42 -19.01
CA ARG A 297 46.86 -30.43 -20.36
C ARG A 297 46.02 -30.81 -21.60
N PRO A 298 46.43 -30.41 -22.84
CA PRO A 298 47.43 -29.39 -23.28
C PRO A 298 46.91 -28.36 -24.31
N ILE A 299 47.71 -27.30 -24.50
CA ILE A 299 47.61 -26.25 -25.54
C ILE A 299 47.91 -26.82 -26.94
N PRO A 300 47.25 -26.30 -28.00
CA PRO A 300 47.96 -25.79 -29.18
C PRO A 300 47.47 -24.37 -29.56
N LEU A 301 48.33 -23.34 -29.54
CA LEU A 301 49.18 -22.83 -30.64
C LEU A 301 48.41 -22.14 -31.78
N ASN A 302 48.50 -20.80 -31.76
CA ASN A 302 48.49 -19.80 -32.84
C ASN A 302 47.83 -20.12 -34.18
N GLU A 303 46.98 -19.20 -34.63
CA GLU A 303 47.08 -18.60 -35.98
C GLU A 303 46.49 -17.17 -36.02
N GLU A 304 47.41 -16.22 -36.18
CA GLU A 304 47.40 -14.92 -36.90
C GLU A 304 46.06 -14.23 -37.29
N LEU A 305 45.83 -13.00 -36.81
CA LEU A 305 46.01 -11.71 -37.53
C LEU A 305 45.09 -11.50 -38.75
N HIS A 306 44.12 -10.58 -38.64
CA HIS A 306 44.29 -9.22 -39.17
C HIS A 306 43.10 -8.29 -38.91
N GLN A 307 43.46 -7.07 -38.49
CA GLN A 307 42.66 -5.85 -38.48
C GLN A 307 42.22 -5.48 -39.91
N ASN A 308 41.05 -4.83 -40.05
CA ASN A 308 40.92 -3.70 -40.97
C ASN A 308 39.80 -2.74 -40.56
N LYS A 309 40.24 -1.54 -40.14
CA LYS A 309 39.48 -0.29 -40.22
C LYS A 309 39.27 0.06 -41.70
N LYS A 310 38.12 0.65 -42.04
CA LYS A 310 38.09 1.74 -43.03
C LYS A 310 36.92 2.69 -42.81
N LEU A 311 37.27 3.97 -42.88
CA LEU A 311 36.49 5.19 -42.78
C LEU A 311 35.86 5.57 -44.14
N CYS A 312 34.75 6.32 -44.07
CA CYS A 312 34.41 7.54 -44.83
C CYS A 312 34.15 7.49 -46.36
N LEU A 313 32.93 7.89 -46.79
CA LEU A 313 32.58 9.16 -47.48
C LEU A 313 31.28 9.07 -48.32
N GLY A 314 30.37 10.04 -48.10
CA GLY A 314 29.93 11.00 -49.12
C GLY A 314 29.02 10.60 -50.31
N ASN A 315 27.89 11.30 -50.36
CA ASN A 315 27.08 11.73 -51.52
C ASN A 315 26.24 10.71 -52.31
N HIS A 316 24.91 10.83 -52.19
CA HIS A 316 24.08 11.51 -53.19
C HIS A 316 22.78 12.02 -52.56
#